data_AF-A0A2N3EAI9-F1
#
_entry.id   AF-A0A2N3EAI9-F1
#
_cell.length_a   1.000
_cell.length_b   1.000
_cell.length_c   1.000
_cell.angle_alpha   90.00
_cell.angle_beta   90.00
_cell.angle_gamma   90.00
#
_symmetry.space_group_name_H-M   'P 1'
#
loop_
_entity.id
_entity.type
_entity.pdbx_description
1 polymer ?
#
loop_
_entity_poly.entity_id
_entity_poly.type
_entity_poly.pdbx_seq_one_letter_code
_entity_poly.pdbx_strand_id
1 'polypeptide(L)'
;CQNEMVDILFRRYFEDGEDVGSHDVLLDAANEAGMDVDIVRDLLSKDADKELILKEDAMARQMGIQGVPSFVINSQWVMVGAQEPETLVRMFNKLLAREAEEAEAATS
;
A
#
# COMPACT_ATOMS: atom_id res chain seq x y z
N CYS A 1 8.93 -0.38 10.77
CA CYS A 1 7.98 -1.48 11.00
C CYS A 1 6.92 -1.65 9.90
N GLN A 2 6.47 -0.64 9.13
CA GLN A 2 5.39 -0.86 8.15
C GLN A 2 5.73 -1.94 7.11
N ASN A 3 6.86 -1.84 6.41
CA ASN A 3 7.25 -2.84 5.40
C ASN A 3 7.42 -4.23 6.01
N GLU A 4 8.05 -4.30 7.18
CA GLU A 4 8.27 -5.54 7.92
C GLU A 4 6.94 -6.21 8.33
N MET A 5 5.98 -5.42 8.82
CA MET A 5 4.63 -5.93 9.14
C MET A 5 3.91 -6.45 7.90
N VAL A 6 4.02 -5.75 6.76
CA VAL A 6 3.43 -6.20 5.49
C VAL A 6 4.05 -7.53 5.05
N ASP A 7 5.38 -7.66 5.10
CA ASP A 7 6.07 -8.88 4.73
C ASP A 7 5.68 -10.06 5.63
N ILE A 8 5.57 -9.84 6.95
CA ILE A 8 5.12 -10.86 7.92
C ILE A 8 3.68 -11.28 7.63
N LEU A 9 2.77 -10.34 7.37
CA LEU A 9 1.38 -10.66 7.05
C LEU A 9 1.26 -11.42 5.72
N PHE A 10 2.03 -11.05 4.70
CA PHE A 10 2.06 -11.78 3.43
C PHE A 10 2.57 -13.19 3.61
N ARG A 11 3.66 -13.39 4.36
CA ARG A 11 4.17 -14.72 4.68
C ARG A 11 3.11 -15.56 5.40
N ARG A 12 2.52 -15.02 6.48
CA ARG A 12 1.52 -15.73 7.28
C ARG A 12 0.27 -16.11 6.48
N TYR A 13 -0.19 -15.23 5.59
CA TYR A 13 -1.37 -15.51 4.77
C TYR A 13 -1.08 -16.42 3.58
N PHE A 14 -0.05 -16.12 2.78
CA PHE A 14 0.21 -16.81 1.52
C PHE A 14 1.05 -18.08 1.65
N GLU A 15 1.95 -18.14 2.64
CA GLU A 15 2.85 -19.29 2.83
C GLU A 15 2.37 -20.19 3.98
N ASP A 16 2.00 -19.59 5.13
CA ASP A 16 1.66 -20.36 6.34
C ASP A 16 0.16 -20.72 6.43
N GLY A 17 -0.71 -20.02 5.68
CA GLY A 17 -2.15 -20.26 5.64
C GLY A 17 -2.90 -19.84 6.92
N GLU A 18 -2.34 -18.90 7.68
CA GLU A 18 -2.95 -18.36 8.90
C GLU A 18 -4.11 -17.39 8.59
N ASP A 19 -5.05 -17.28 9.54
CA ASP A 19 -6.16 -16.32 9.45
C ASP A 19 -5.73 -14.93 9.92
N VAL A 20 -5.38 -14.07 8.97
CA VAL A 20 -5.04 -12.66 9.22
C VAL A 20 -6.24 -11.78 9.61
N GLY A 21 -7.45 -12.35 9.68
CA GLY A 21 -8.62 -11.72 10.31
C GLY A 21 -8.67 -11.92 11.83
N SER A 22 -7.86 -12.82 12.39
CA SER A 22 -7.80 -13.09 13.82
C SER A 22 -6.92 -12.09 14.55
N HIS A 23 -7.42 -11.53 15.66
CA HIS A 23 -6.62 -10.63 16.50
C HIS A 23 -5.39 -11.33 17.09
N ASP A 24 -5.48 -12.62 17.42
CA ASP A 24 -4.35 -13.36 17.99
C ASP A 24 -3.19 -13.43 16.98
N VAL A 25 -3.49 -13.73 15.71
CA VAL A 25 -2.50 -13.76 14.62
C VAL A 25 -1.89 -12.38 14.39
N LEU A 26 -2.71 -11.32 14.41
CA LEU A 26 -2.23 -9.94 14.24
C LEU A 26 -1.32 -9.49 15.39
N LEU A 27 -1.60 -9.90 16.62
CA LEU A 27 -0.78 -9.59 17.79
C LEU A 27 0.57 -10.32 17.76
N ASP A 28 0.57 -11.59 17.34
CA ASP A 28 1.81 -12.36 17.16
C ASP A 28 2.67 -11.77 16.04
N ALA A 29 2.05 -11.37 14.93
CA ALA A 29 2.74 -10.69 13.83
C ALA A 29 3.29 -9.33 14.25
N ALA A 30 2.55 -8.55 15.05
CA ALA A 30 3.02 -7.28 15.59
C ALA A 30 4.23 -7.46 16.52
N ASN A 31 4.23 -8.51 17.36
CA ASN A 31 5.37 -8.84 18.21
C ASN A 31 6.61 -9.21 17.38
N GLU A 32 6.43 -10.01 16.32
CA GLU A 32 7.49 -10.38 15.37
C GLU A 32 8.08 -9.15 14.67
N ALA A 33 7.24 -8.18 14.32
CA ALA A 33 7.64 -6.89 13.74
C ALA A 33 8.25 -5.90 14.76
N GLY A 34 8.43 -6.29 16.02
CA GLY A 34 9.00 -5.46 17.08
C GLY A 34 8.09 -4.33 17.57
N MET A 35 6.78 -4.44 17.36
CA MET A 35 5.78 -3.48 17.83
C MET A 35 5.37 -3.76 19.28
N ASP A 36 4.85 -2.73 19.97
CA ASP A 36 4.28 -2.89 21.30
C ASP A 36 2.92 -3.58 21.22
N VAL A 37 2.89 -4.84 21.63
CA VAL A 37 1.71 -5.71 21.57
C VAL A 37 0.55 -5.18 22.43
N ASP A 38 0.82 -4.50 23.55
CA ASP A 38 -0.24 -3.97 24.40
C ASP A 38 -0.94 -2.78 23.73
N ILE A 39 -0.17 -1.93 23.04
CA ILE A 39 -0.71 -0.84 22.23
C ILE A 39 -1.53 -1.40 21.06
N VAL A 40 -0.99 -2.37 20.32
CA VAL A 40 -1.70 -2.98 19.18
C VAL A 40 -2.99 -3.66 19.64
N ARG A 41 -2.98 -4.34 20.79
CA ARG A 41 -4.18 -4.96 21.37
C ARG A 41 -5.25 -3.93 21.70
N ASP A 42 -4.87 -2.83 22.33
CA ASP A 42 -5.80 -1.75 22.66
C ASP A 42 -6.42 -1.15 21.39
N LEU A 43 -5.61 -0.91 20.35
CA LEU A 43 -6.08 -0.40 19.06
C LEU A 43 -7.02 -1.37 18.36
N LEU A 44 -6.67 -2.66 18.26
CA LEU A 44 -7.52 -3.69 17.65
C LEU A 44 -8.82 -3.90 18.43
N SER A 45 -8.82 -3.72 19.76
CA SER A 45 -10.04 -3.81 20.56
C SER A 45 -11.04 -2.68 20.29
N LYS A 46 -10.59 -1.61 19.63
CA LYS A 46 -11.37 -0.43 19.29
C LYS A 46 -11.56 -0.34 17.79
N ASP A 47 -12.59 0.35 17.35
CA ASP A 47 -12.75 0.71 15.94
C ASP A 47 -11.84 1.93 15.56
N ALA A 48 -10.65 2.06 16.18
CA ALA A 48 -9.85 3.29 16.20
C ALA A 48 -9.47 3.79 14.79
N ASP A 49 -9.10 2.86 13.90
CA ASP A 49 -8.66 3.18 12.54
C ASP A 49 -9.69 2.82 11.46
N LYS A 50 -10.84 2.27 11.86
CA LYS A 50 -11.81 1.70 10.92
C LYS A 50 -12.39 2.73 9.96
N GLU A 51 -12.77 3.90 10.47
CA GLU A 51 -13.28 5.00 9.64
C GLU A 51 -12.21 5.52 8.67
N LEU A 52 -10.95 5.57 9.11
CA LEU A 52 -9.82 5.98 8.27
C LEU A 52 -9.64 4.99 7.11
N ILE A 53 -9.57 3.69 7.40
CA ILE A 53 -9.40 2.64 6.38
C ILE A 53 -10.56 2.63 5.38
N LEU A 54 -11.81 2.78 5.85
CA LEU A 54 -12.98 2.85 4.97
C LEU A 54 -12.95 4.08 4.05
N LYS A 55 -12.47 5.21 4.56
CA LYS A 55 -12.31 6.43 3.78
C LYS A 55 -11.23 6.28 2.71
N GLU A 56 -10.10 5.66 3.05
CA GLU A 56 -9.02 5.41 2.10
C GLU A 56 -9.43 4.43 0.99
N ASP A 57 -10.14 3.35 1.31
CA ASP A 57 -10.72 2.43 0.31
C ASP A 57 -11.70 3.17 -0.62
N ALA A 58 -12.59 4.00 -0.07
CA ALA A 58 -13.53 4.79 -0.86
C ALA A 58 -12.80 5.77 -1.80
N MET A 59 -11.74 6.43 -1.33
CA MET A 59 -10.93 7.33 -2.15
C MET A 59 -10.20 6.56 -3.27
N ALA A 60 -9.60 5.41 -2.97
CA ALA A 60 -8.95 4.58 -3.98
C ALA A 60 -9.92 4.18 -5.10
N ARG A 61 -11.14 3.76 -4.75
CA ARG A 61 -12.18 3.44 -5.73
C ARG A 61 -12.61 4.65 -6.56
N GLN A 62 -12.74 5.83 -5.95
CA GLN A 62 -13.04 7.07 -6.66
C GLN A 62 -11.94 7.46 -7.65
N MET A 63 -10.68 7.13 -7.37
CA MET A 63 -9.55 7.30 -8.28
C MET A 63 -9.53 6.27 -9.43
N GLY A 64 -10.51 5.37 -9.51
CA GLY A 64 -10.62 4.35 -10.55
C GLY A 64 -9.80 3.09 -10.28
N ILE A 65 -9.24 2.93 -9.07
CA ILE A 65 -8.53 1.71 -8.67
C ILE A 65 -9.56 0.59 -8.47
N GLN A 66 -9.48 -0.43 -9.32
CA GLN A 66 -10.41 -1.58 -9.31
C GLN A 66 -9.73 -2.90 -8.91
N GLY A 67 -8.42 -2.88 -8.65
CA GLY A 67 -7.68 -4.06 -8.26
C GLY A 67 -6.28 -3.72 -7.75
N VAL A 68 -5.68 -4.68 -7.04
CA VAL A 68 -4.32 -4.58 -6.51
C VAL A 68 -3.40 -5.58 -7.22
N PRO A 69 -2.08 -5.30 -7.29
CA PRO A 69 -1.43 -4.05 -6.89
C PRO A 69 -1.75 -2.91 -7.88
N SER A 70 -1.81 -1.68 -7.39
CA SER A 70 -1.96 -0.47 -8.20
C SER A 70 -1.01 0.61 -7.69
N PHE A 71 -0.43 1.39 -8.60
CA PHE A 71 0.52 2.45 -8.30
C PHE A 71 -0.02 3.78 -8.78
N VAL A 72 0.02 4.80 -7.93
CA VAL A 72 -0.30 6.18 -8.28
C VAL A 72 0.99 6.99 -8.29
N ILE A 73 1.33 7.59 -9.44
CA ILE A 73 2.57 8.34 -9.64
C ILE A 73 2.20 9.82 -9.86
N ASN A 74 2.80 10.69 -9.06
CA ASN A 74 2.61 12.14 -9.06
C ASN A 74 1.14 12.59 -9.00
N SER A 75 0.26 11.78 -8.40
CA SER A 75 -1.19 12.01 -8.33
C SER A 75 -1.88 12.21 -9.69
N GLN A 76 -1.20 11.85 -10.79
CA GLN A 76 -1.65 12.09 -12.16
C GLN A 76 -1.79 10.81 -12.96
N TRP A 77 -1.00 9.79 -12.60
CA TRP A 77 -0.90 8.55 -13.36
C TRP A 77 -1.23 7.37 -12.48
N VAL A 78 -2.21 6.56 -12.89
CA VAL A 78 -2.58 5.32 -12.22
C VAL A 78 -2.16 4.15 -13.10
N MET A 79 -1.35 3.25 -12.54
CA MET A 79 -1.00 1.97 -13.13
C MET A 79 -1.69 0.87 -12.34
N VAL A 80 -2.48 0.05 -13.02
CA VAL A 80 -3.18 -1.08 -12.40
C VAL A 80 -2.49 -2.39 -12.78
N GLY A 81 -2.31 -3.27 -11.80
CA GLY A 81 -1.78 -4.62 -11.94
C GLY A 81 -0.30 -4.75 -11.62
N ALA A 82 0.11 -6.00 -11.38
CA ALA A 82 1.51 -6.38 -11.22
C ALA A 82 2.21 -6.34 -12.58
N GLN A 83 2.78 -5.18 -12.92
CA GLN A 83 3.54 -5.02 -14.16
C GLN A 83 4.97 -5.52 -14.00
N GLU A 84 5.54 -6.02 -15.10
CA GLU A 84 6.95 -6.40 -15.16
C GLU A 84 7.86 -5.20 -14.82
N PRO A 85 9.00 -5.42 -14.13
CA PRO A 85 9.94 -4.35 -13.78
C PRO A 85 10.34 -3.47 -14.96
N GLU A 86 10.55 -4.05 -16.14
CA GLU A 86 10.91 -3.30 -17.35
C GLU A 86 9.79 -2.37 -17.81
N THR A 87 8.53 -2.74 -17.59
CA THR A 87 7.37 -1.89 -17.89
C THR A 87 7.30 -0.71 -16.94
N LEU A 88 7.58 -0.92 -15.66
CA LEU A 88 7.69 0.15 -14.66
C LEU A 88 8.79 1.14 -15.07
N VAL A 89 10.00 0.65 -15.35
CA VAL A 89 11.14 1.50 -15.76
C VAL A 89 10.82 2.31 -17.01
N ARG A 90 10.24 1.69 -18.05
CA ARG A 90 9.83 2.40 -19.27
C ARG A 90 8.80 3.49 -18.98
N MET A 91 7.86 3.25 -18.07
CA MET A 91 6.87 4.26 -17.69
C MET A 91 7.54 5.42 -16.97
N PHE A 92 8.36 5.16 -15.95
CA PHE A 92 9.05 6.21 -15.21
C PHE A 92 9.89 7.09 -16.14
N ASN A 93 10.62 6.51 -17.08
CA ASN A 93 11.39 7.26 -18.06
C ASN A 93 10.51 8.16 -18.94
N LYS A 94 9.33 7.68 -19.36
CA LYS A 94 8.37 8.49 -20.12
C LYS A 94 7.79 9.65 -19.31
N LEU A 95 7.50 9.41 -18.03
CA LEU A 95 6.98 10.45 -17.14
C LEU A 95 8.02 11.55 -16.90
N LEU A 96 9.26 11.17 -16.63
CA LEU A 96 10.37 12.12 -16.46
C LEU A 96 10.62 12.97 -17.71
N ALA A 97 10.58 12.36 -18.90
CA ALA A 97 10.74 13.09 -20.15
C ALA A 97 9.62 14.13 -20.35
N ARG A 98 8.38 13.73 -20.07
CA ARG A 98 7.21 14.63 -20.17
C ARG A 98 7.29 15.80 -19.18
N GLU A 99 7.71 15.55 -17.94
CA GLU A 99 7.88 16.61 -16.94
C GLU A 99 8.97 17.61 -17.33
N ALA A 100 10.06 17.13 -17.95
CA ALA A 100 11.11 18.00 -18.47
C ALA A 100 10.61 18.89 -19.62
N GLU A 101 9.84 18.33 -20.56
CA GLU A 101 9.22 19.09 -21.65
C GLU A 101 8.22 20.14 -21.14
N GLU A 102 7.38 19.79 -20.16
CA GLU A 102 6.42 20.72 -19.53
C GLU A 102 7.14 21.85 -18.76
N ALA A 103 8.26 21.54 -18.09
CA ALA A 103 9.07 22.54 -17.39
C ALA A 103 9.79 23.53 -18.34
N GLU A 104 10.30 23.05 -19.48
CA GLU A 104 10.89 23.91 -20.51
C GLU A 104 9.84 24.82 -21.15
N ALA A 105 8.64 24.31 -21.44
CA ALA A 105 7.54 25.08 -22.00
C ALA A 105 6.97 26.14 -21.04
N ALA A 106 7.04 25.93 -19.72
CA ALA A 106 6.58 26.89 -18.72
C ALA A 106 7.61 28.02 -18.44
N THR A 107 8.86 27.85 -18.88
CA THR A 107 9.95 28.82 -18.67
C THR A 107 10.17 29.73 -19.90
N SER A 108 9.51 29.44 -21.03
CA SER A 108 9.50 30.26 -22.25
C SER A 108 8.22 31.07 -22.40
#